data_AF-A0A0E0A652-F1
#
_entry.id   AF-A0A0E0A652-F1
#
_cell.length_a   1.000
_cell.length_b   1.000
_cell.length_c   1.000
_cell.angle_alpha   90.00
_cell.angle_beta   90.00
_cell.angle_gamma   90.00
#
_symmetry.space_group_name_H-M   'P 1'
#
loop_
_entity.id
_entity.type
_entity.pdbx_description
1 polymer ?
#
loop_
_entity_poly.entity_id
_entity_poly.type
_entity_poly.pdbx_seq_one_letter_code
_entity_poly.pdbx_strand_id
1 'polypeptide(L)' 'MEVGDLHKVWEIHALKRKPDEPAARALLDRVAKQVQPIMRRRKWRVKVLSEFS' A
#
# COMPACT_ATOMS: atom_id res chain seq x y z
N MET A 1 17.11 -7.61 -10.36
CA MET A 1 15.77 -7.31 -9.80
C MET A 1 14.75 -7.67 -10.86
N GLU A 2 13.81 -8.57 -10.57
CA GLU A 2 12.78 -8.92 -11.56
C GLU A 2 11.89 -7.71 -11.87
N VAL A 3 11.67 -7.43 -13.16
CA VAL A 3 10.81 -6.35 -13.66
C VAL A 3 9.37 -6.45 -13.12
N GLY A 4 8.96 -7.65 -12.66
CA GLY A 4 7.65 -7.92 -12.05
C GLY A 4 7.41 -7.22 -10.70
N ASP A 5 8.45 -6.72 -10.03
CA ASP A 5 8.33 -6.11 -8.69
C ASP A 5 8.22 -4.57 -8.71
N LEU A 6 8.20 -3.94 -9.89
CA LEU A 6 8.10 -2.49 -10.03
C LEU A 6 6.67 -1.94 -9.82
N HIS A 7 5.65 -2.78 -10.04
CA HIS A 7 4.25 -2.38 -10.05
C HIS A 7 3.57 -2.70 -8.72
N LYS A 8 3.97 -1.97 -7.67
CA LYS A 8 3.51 -2.16 -6.29
C LYS A 8 3.34 -0.84 -5.55
N VAL A 9 2.86 -0.95 -4.32
CA VAL A 9 2.93 0.10 -3.31
C VAL A 9 4.32 0.06 -2.67
N TRP A 10 5.00 1.20 -2.62
CA TRP A 10 6.36 1.30 -2.06
C TRP A 10 6.36 1.67 -0.58
N GLU A 11 5.52 2.63 -0.18
CA GLU A 11 5.43 3.11 1.19
C GLU A 11 3.97 3.05 1.68
N ILE A 12 3.76 2.68 2.94
CA ILE A 12 2.45 2.64 3.58
C ILE A 12 2.50 3.46 4.87
N HIS A 13 1.66 4.48 4.98
CA HIS A 13 1.61 5.40 6.11
C HIS A 13 0.23 5.43 6.75
N ALA A 14 0.14 5.12 8.04
CA ALA A 14 -1.04 5.34 8.86
C ALA A 14 -0.86 6.61 9.72
N LEU A 15 -1.96 7.16 10.24
CA LEU A 15 -1.95 8.35 11.08
C LEU A 15 -1.35 8.04 12.47
N LYS A 16 -0.05 8.35 12.64
CA LYS A 16 0.78 8.08 13.84
C LYS A 16 0.22 8.52 15.19
N ARG A 17 -0.74 9.45 15.22
CA ARG A 17 -1.28 10.03 16.47
C ARG A 17 -2.62 9.43 16.88
N LYS A 18 -3.09 8.38 16.21
CA LYS A 18 -4.35 7.70 16.52
C LYS A 18 -4.06 6.42 17.32
N PRO A 19 -4.88 6.10 18.34
CA PRO A 19 -4.74 4.86 19.10
C PRO A 19 -4.86 3.61 18.20
N ASP A 20 -5.58 3.74 17.09
CA ASP A 20 -5.83 2.65 16.14
C ASP A 20 -4.79 2.56 15.00
N GLU A 21 -3.66 3.28 15.08
CA GLU A 21 -2.62 3.27 14.04
C GLU A 21 -2.18 1.85 13.63
N PRO A 22 -1.98 0.88 14.54
CA PRO A 22 -1.60 -0.48 14.16
C PRO A 22 -2.69 -1.19 13.33
N ALA A 23 -3.97 -0.96 13.67
CA ALA A 23 -5.09 -1.53 12.94
C ALA A 23 -5.26 -0.89 11.56
N ALA A 24 -5.12 0.44 11.49
CA ALA A 24 -5.13 1.20 10.25
C ALA A 24 -3.98 0.76 9.32
N ARG A 25 -2.77 0.62 9.87
CA ARG A 25 -1.60 0.14 9.12
C ARG A 25 -1.83 -1.27 8.58
N ALA A 26 -2.33 -2.18 9.42
CA ALA A 26 -2.64 -3.55 9.00
C ALA A 26 -3.73 -3.61 7.92
N LEU A 27 -4.71 -2.69 7.94
CA LEU A 27 -5.71 -2.57 6.89
C LEU A 27 -5.07 -2.12 5.56
N LEU A 28 -4.25 -1.07 5.58
CA LEU A 28 -3.55 -0.58 4.39
C LEU A 28 -2.62 -1.66 3.78
N ASP A 29 -1.93 -2.44 4.62
CA ASP A 29 -1.11 -3.57 4.19
C ASP A 29 -1.95 -4.67 3.48
N ARG A 30 -3.15 -4.97 4.01
CA ARG A 30 -4.07 -5.93 3.36
C ARG A 30 -4.57 -5.40 2.01
N VAL A 31 -4.93 -4.11 1.95
CA VAL A 31 -5.39 -3.47 0.71
C VAL A 31 -4.30 -3.51 -0.35
N ALA A 32 -3.06 -3.15 0.00
CA ALA A 32 -1.91 -3.20 -0.92
C ALA A 32 -1.70 -4.60 -1.52
N LYS A 33 -1.80 -5.66 -0.69
CA LYS A 33 -1.72 -7.06 -1.16
C LYS A 33 -2.87 -7.43 -2.10
N GLN A 34 -4.09 -7.02 -1.76
CA GLN A 34 -5.30 -7.34 -2.52
C GLN A 34 -5.29 -6.73 -3.92
N VAL A 35 -4.81 -5.49 -4.06
CA VAL A 35 -4.80 -4.79 -5.37
C VAL A 35 -3.56 -5.11 -6.22
N GLN A 36 -2.58 -5.83 -5.67
CA GLN A 36 -1.34 -6.16 -6.38
C GLN A 36 -1.55 -6.82 -7.77
N PRO A 37 -2.52 -7.72 -7.99
CA PRO A 37 -2.80 -8.28 -9.32
C PRO A 37 -3.23 -7.23 -10.35
N ILE A 38 -4.10 -6.28 -9.97
CA ILE A 38 -4.53 -5.21 -10.88
C ILE A 38 -3.41 -4.20 -11.12
N MET A 39 -2.60 -3.89 -10.10
CA MET A 39 -1.43 -3.02 -10.26
C MET A 39 -0.44 -3.59 -11.28
N ARG A 40 -0.14 -4.89 -11.20
CA ARG A 40 0.71 -5.58 -12.18
C ARG A 40 0.11 -5.55 -13.58
N ARG A 41 -1.18 -5.87 -13.71
CA ARG A 41 -1.88 -5.88 -15.02
C ARG A 41 -1.93 -4.51 -15.68
N ARG A 42 -2.15 -3.45 -14.89
CA ARG A 42 -2.27 -2.06 -15.37
C ARG A 42 -0.97 -1.28 -15.32
N LYS A 43 0.13 -1.93 -14.92
CA LYS A 43 1.46 -1.32 -14.74
C LYS A 43 1.45 -0.11 -13.78
N TRP A 44 0.61 -0.14 -12.75
CA TRP A 44 0.52 0.93 -11.77
C TRP A 44 1.67 0.87 -10.77
N ARG A 45 2.15 2.05 -10.39
CA ARG A 45 3.17 2.24 -9.36
C ARG A 45 2.65 3.26 -8.38
N VAL A 46 2.57 2.89 -7.11
CA VAL A 46 2.10 3.78 -6.06
C VAL A 46 3.27 4.04 -5.13
N LYS A 47 3.75 5.28 -5.09
CA LYS A 47 4.86 5.64 -4.21
C LYS A 47 4.43 5.54 -2.74
N VAL A 48 3.29 6.13 -2.39
CA VAL A 48 2.77 6.18 -1.02
C VAL A 48 1.29 5.81 -1.02
N LEU A 49 0.90 4.89 -0.13
CA LEU A 49 -0.48 4.64 0.28
C LEU A 49 -0.63 5.16 1.71
N SER A 50 -1.40 6.24 1.89
CA SER A 50 -1.58 6.86 3.20
C SER A 50 -3.03 6.95 3.62
N GLU A 51 -3.28 6.72 4.92
CA GLU A 51 -4.49 7.20 5.58
C GLU A 51 -4.54 8.74 5.53
N PHE A 52 -5.72 9.31 5.33
CA PHE A 52 -5.96 10.75 5.32
C PHE A 52 -7.14 11.10 6.25
N SER A 53 -7.14 12.31 6.78
CA SER A 53 -8.17 12.85 7.69
C SER A 53 -9.33 13.50 6.95
#